data_AF-A0AA43DBS2-F1
#
_entry.id   AF-A0AA43DBS2-F1
#
_cell.length_a   1.000
_cell.length_b   1.000
_cell.length_c   1.000
_cell.angle_alpha   90.00
_cell.angle_beta   90.00
_cell.angle_gamma   90.00
#
_symmetry.space_group_name_H-M   'P 1'
#
loop_
_entity.id
_entity.type
_entity.pdbx_description
1 polymer ?
#
loop_
_entity_poly.entity_id
_entity_poly.type
_entity_poly.pdbx_seq_one_letter_code
_entity_poly.pdbx_strand_id
1 'polypeptide(L)'
;MEELTIEQINNFVIDGFIKIENAFSTEIADDCRGLLWKATRCDPNNPDSWTRPVIRIGELGLEPFKKAANTLILHNAFDQLVGKDNWLPRLTLGSFPIRFPNKEQAN
;
A
#
# COMPACT_ATOMS: atom_id res chain seq x y z
N MET A 1 -0.38 -6.13 16.60
CA MET A 1 0.78 -7.01 16.34
C MET A 1 1.98 -6.10 16.31
N GLU A 2 2.97 -6.35 17.15
CA GLU A 2 4.16 -5.48 17.22
C GLU A 2 5.33 -6.06 16.42
N GLU A 3 5.37 -7.39 16.26
CA GLU A 3 6.44 -8.13 15.60
C GLU A 3 5.87 -9.38 14.89
N LEU A 4 6.62 -9.93 13.93
CA LEU A 4 6.33 -11.19 13.26
C LEU A 4 6.64 -12.39 14.17
N THR A 5 5.83 -13.44 14.08
CA THR A 5 6.11 -14.73 14.72
C THR A 5 7.17 -15.52 13.95
N ILE A 6 7.77 -16.52 14.59
CA ILE A 6 8.71 -17.45 13.94
C ILE A 6 8.05 -18.18 12.76
N GLU A 7 6.79 -18.58 12.91
CA GLU A 7 6.02 -19.22 11.84
C GLU A 7 5.83 -18.29 10.65
N GLN A 8 5.49 -17.02 10.91
CA GLN A 8 5.36 -15.99 9.89
C GLN A 8 6.67 -15.76 9.11
N ILE A 9 7.82 -15.72 9.80
CA ILE A 9 9.14 -15.59 9.18
C ILE A 9 9.47 -16.83 8.34
N ASN A 10 9.21 -18.04 8.86
CA ASN A 10 9.44 -19.27 8.11
C ASN A 10 8.58 -19.34 6.84
N ASN A 11 7.30 -18.95 6.93
CA ASN A 11 6.41 -18.87 5.77
C ASN A 11 6.90 -17.83 4.76
N PHE A 12 7.42 -16.68 5.20
CA PHE A 12 8.05 -15.72 4.28
C PHE A 12 9.23 -16.34 3.51
N VAL A 13 10.07 -17.14 4.17
CA VAL A 13 11.20 -17.81 3.51
C VAL A 13 10.73 -18.86 2.50
N ILE A 14 9.65 -19.58 2.79
CA ILE A 14 9.11 -20.65 1.94
C ILE A 14 8.30 -20.09 0.77
N ASP A 15 7.37 -19.18 1.06
CA ASP A 15 6.38 -18.67 0.12
C ASP A 15 6.84 -17.40 -0.61
N GLY A 16 7.88 -16.73 -0.09
CA GLY A 16 8.42 -15.49 -0.63
C GLY A 16 7.58 -14.24 -0.31
N PHE A 17 6.52 -14.35 0.50
CA PHE A 17 5.70 -13.23 0.92
C PHE A 17 5.08 -13.46 2.31
N ILE A 18 4.65 -12.36 2.94
CA ILE A 18 3.91 -12.39 4.19
C ILE A 18 2.84 -11.30 4.19
N LYS A 19 1.66 -11.62 4.74
CA LYS A 19 0.62 -10.65 5.02
C LYS A 19 0.79 -10.08 6.42
N ILE A 20 0.91 -8.76 6.52
CA ILE A 20 0.91 -8.03 7.79
C ILE A 20 -0.45 -7.35 7.96
N GLU A 21 -1.26 -7.86 8.89
CA GLU A 21 -2.57 -7.28 9.19
C GLU A 21 -2.41 -5.94 9.90
N ASN A 22 -3.23 -4.95 9.53
CA ASN A 22 -3.23 -3.62 10.13
C ASN A 22 -1.83 -2.94 10.09
N ALA A 23 -1.10 -3.10 8.98
CA ALA A 23 0.21 -2.49 8.79
C ALA A 23 0.20 -0.96 8.99
N PHE A 24 -0.94 -0.30 8.76
CA PHE A 24 -1.21 1.10 9.08
C PHE A 24 -2.69 1.27 9.44
N SER A 25 -3.05 2.40 10.03
CA SER A 25 -4.43 2.66 10.49
C SER A 25 -5.38 2.92 9.33
N THR A 26 -6.68 2.65 9.54
CA THR A 26 -7.75 3.02 8.60
C THR A 26 -7.74 4.51 8.28
N GLU A 27 -7.42 5.38 9.25
CA GLU A 27 -7.30 6.82 9.04
C GLU A 27 -6.22 7.18 8.01
N ILE A 28 -5.02 6.58 8.11
CA ILE A 28 -3.96 6.77 7.11
C ILE A 28 -4.42 6.24 5.74
N ALA A 29 -5.16 5.12 5.72
CA ALA A 29 -5.71 4.56 4.49
C ALA A 29 -6.71 5.52 3.82
N ASP A 30 -7.57 6.15 4.62
CA ASP A 30 -8.58 7.11 4.15
C ASP A 30 -7.94 8.38 3.59
N ASP A 31 -6.89 8.90 4.26
CA ASP A 31 -6.10 10.04 3.76
C ASP A 31 -5.42 9.73 2.43
N CYS A 32 -4.75 8.57 2.33
CA CYS A 32 -4.15 8.11 1.06
C CYS A 32 -5.21 8.01 -0.03
N ARG A 33 -6.35 7.40 0.27
CA ARG A 33 -7.46 7.21 -0.68
C ARG A 33 -8.02 8.55 -1.17
N GLY A 34 -8.15 9.54 -0.30
CA GLY A 34 -8.58 10.89 -0.67
C GLY A 34 -7.64 11.56 -1.68
N LEU A 35 -6.32 11.40 -1.50
CA LEU A 35 -5.32 11.90 -2.45
C LEU A 35 -5.38 11.16 -3.80
N LEU A 36 -5.57 9.84 -3.78
CA LEU A 36 -5.70 9.04 -4.99
C LEU A 36 -6.94 9.43 -5.80
N TRP A 37 -8.09 9.67 -5.15
CA TRP A 37 -9.30 10.17 -5.82
C TRP A 37 -9.09 11.52 -6.49
N LYS A 38 -8.40 12.46 -5.82
CA LYS A 38 -8.04 13.74 -6.45
C LYS A 38 -7.14 13.54 -7.68
N ALA A 39 -6.20 12.60 -7.59
CA ALA A 39 -5.28 12.30 -8.68
C ALA A 39 -5.96 11.62 -9.88
N THR A 40 -7.00 10.80 -9.67
CA THR A 40 -7.79 10.23 -10.78
C THR A 40 -8.66 11.28 -11.47
N ARG A 41 -9.01 12.37 -10.77
CA ARG A 41 -10.00 13.39 -11.20
C ARG A 41 -11.42 12.81 -11.38
N CYS A 42 -11.67 11.62 -10.85
CA CYS A 42 -12.97 11.00 -10.80
C CYS A 42 -13.68 11.39 -9.50
N ASP A 43 -15.01 11.35 -9.51
CA ASP A 43 -15.83 11.51 -8.31
C ASP A 43 -16.13 10.13 -7.71
N PRO A 44 -15.75 9.88 -6.44
CA PRO A 44 -16.02 8.60 -5.76
C PRO A 44 -17.51 8.25 -5.63
N ASN A 45 -18.41 9.22 -5.74
CA ASN A 45 -19.85 9.02 -5.60
C ASN A 45 -20.60 9.05 -6.94
N ASN A 46 -19.89 9.26 -8.06
CA ASN A 46 -20.49 9.28 -9.38
C ASN A 46 -19.79 8.28 -10.31
N PRO A 47 -20.35 7.06 -10.47
CA PRO A 47 -19.81 6.04 -11.35
C PRO A 47 -19.65 6.47 -12.82
N ASP A 48 -20.44 7.42 -13.30
CA ASP A 48 -20.32 7.92 -14.68
C ASP A 48 -18.99 8.67 -14.92
N SER A 49 -18.35 9.14 -13.84
CA SER A 49 -17.00 9.73 -13.92
C SER A 49 -15.89 8.70 -14.12
N TRP A 50 -16.18 7.40 -13.93
CA TRP A 50 -15.20 6.30 -13.98
C TRP A 50 -15.05 5.75 -15.40
N THR A 51 -14.67 6.62 -16.32
CA THR A 51 -14.65 6.37 -17.77
C THR A 51 -13.60 5.35 -18.26
N ARG A 52 -12.69 4.88 -17.39
CA ARG A 52 -11.62 3.93 -17.73
C ARG A 52 -11.62 2.77 -16.75
N PRO A 53 -11.36 1.52 -17.18
CA PRO A 53 -11.31 0.37 -16.28
C PRO A 53 -10.16 0.48 -15.26
N VAL A 54 -9.05 1.13 -15.65
CA VAL A 54 -7.92 1.44 -14.78
C VAL A 54 -7.39 2.83 -15.05
N ILE A 55 -7.09 3.56 -13.98
CA ILE A 55 -6.25 4.75 -14.01
C ILE A 55 -4.96 4.44 -13.25
N ARG A 56 -3.82 4.56 -13.93
CA ARG A 56 -2.50 4.37 -13.30
C ARG A 56 -1.98 5.72 -12.83
N ILE A 57 -1.77 5.85 -11.53
CA ILE A 57 -1.09 7.00 -10.93
C ILE A 57 0.37 6.62 -10.72
N GLY A 58 1.28 7.54 -11.02
CA GLY A 58 2.72 7.34 -10.80
C GLY A 58 3.09 7.21 -9.33
N GLU A 59 4.39 7.18 -9.05
CA GLU A 59 4.91 7.14 -7.68
C GLU A 59 4.49 8.40 -6.89
N LEU A 60 4.09 8.20 -5.62
CA LEU A 60 3.63 9.28 -4.73
C LEU A 60 4.45 9.31 -3.44
N GLY A 61 5.02 10.48 -3.15
CA GLY A 61 5.78 10.78 -1.93
C GLY A 61 5.10 11.78 -1.00
N LEU A 62 3.77 11.85 -0.99
CA LEU A 62 3.02 12.72 -0.06
C LEU A 62 2.96 12.09 1.34
N GLU A 63 2.74 12.91 2.37
CA GLU A 63 2.85 12.51 3.78
C GLU A 63 2.05 11.26 4.18
N PRO A 64 0.77 11.08 3.79
CA PRO A 64 0.04 9.85 4.13
C PRO A 64 0.70 8.58 3.59
N PHE A 65 1.27 8.62 2.38
CA PHE A 65 1.94 7.47 1.77
C PHE A 65 3.26 7.14 2.48
N LYS A 66 4.02 8.16 2.89
CA LYS A 66 5.22 7.98 3.72
C LYS A 66 4.87 7.33 5.05
N LYS A 67 3.83 7.82 5.73
CA LYS A 67 3.36 7.24 7.00
C LYS A 67 2.94 5.77 6.82
N ALA A 68 2.15 5.49 5.78
CA ALA A 68 1.69 4.13 5.48
C ALA A 68 2.85 3.13 5.27
N ALA A 69 3.96 3.58 4.70
CA ALA A 69 5.12 2.74 4.41
C ALA A 69 6.14 2.63 5.56
N ASN A 70 5.98 3.39 6.65
CA ASN A 70 6.99 3.51 7.72
C ASN A 70 6.36 3.42 9.12
N THR A 71 5.37 2.55 9.29
CA THR A 71 4.83 2.26 10.62
C THR A 71 5.77 1.38 11.42
N LEU A 72 5.63 1.41 12.75
CA LEU A 72 6.47 0.62 13.65
C LEU A 72 6.43 -0.89 13.33
N ILE A 73 5.24 -1.44 13.06
CA ILE A 73 5.09 -2.86 12.71
C ILE A 73 5.85 -3.23 11.42
N LEU A 74 5.90 -2.32 10.42
CA LEU A 74 6.64 -2.54 9.19
C LEU A 74 8.15 -2.46 9.45
N HIS A 75 8.62 -1.46 10.20
CA HIS A 75 10.03 -1.32 10.56
C HIS A 75 10.53 -2.54 11.35
N ASN A 76 9.76 -3.00 12.33
CA ASN A 76 10.07 -4.21 13.09
C ASN A 76 10.10 -5.45 12.18
N ALA A 77 9.14 -5.60 11.27
CA ALA A 77 9.13 -6.69 10.31
C ALA A 77 10.36 -6.65 9.40
N PHE A 78 10.79 -5.48 8.92
CA PHE A 78 11.99 -5.36 8.10
C PHE A 78 13.26 -5.73 8.90
N ASP A 79 13.39 -5.23 10.13
CA ASP A 79 14.48 -5.61 11.04
C ASP A 79 14.53 -7.13 11.28
N GLN A 80 13.39 -7.78 11.44
CA GLN A 80 13.32 -9.24 11.63
C GLN A 80 13.65 -10.04 10.37
N LEU A 81 13.24 -9.55 9.18
CA LEU A 81 13.40 -10.29 7.93
C LEU A 81 14.79 -10.15 7.32
N VAL A 82 15.39 -8.97 7.38
CA VAL A 82 16.68 -8.70 6.72
C VAL A 82 17.78 -8.22 7.66
N GLY A 83 17.46 -8.02 8.94
CA GLY A 83 18.38 -7.49 9.94
C GLY A 83 18.36 -5.96 10.00
N LYS A 84 18.65 -5.43 11.20
CA LYS A 84 18.79 -3.99 11.43
C LYS A 84 19.87 -3.40 10.52
N ASP A 85 19.61 -2.19 10.02
CA ASP A 85 20.50 -1.42 9.13
C ASP A 85 20.72 -2.03 7.73
N ASN A 86 20.05 -3.13 7.38
CA ASN A 86 20.10 -3.76 6.05
C ASN A 86 18.95 -3.34 5.11
N TRP A 87 18.16 -2.33 5.50
CA TRP A 87 17.06 -1.78 4.71
C TRP A 87 16.98 -0.26 4.86
N LEU A 88 16.28 0.39 3.93
CA LEU A 88 16.08 1.84 3.94
C LEU A 88 14.60 2.18 4.10
N PRO A 89 14.25 3.19 4.94
CA PRO A 89 12.90 3.72 5.02
C PRO A 89 12.37 4.17 3.67
N ARG A 90 11.11 3.84 3.39
CA ARG A 90 10.52 4.10 2.08
C ARG A 90 9.89 5.49 2.04
N LEU A 91 10.37 6.37 1.17
CA LEU A 91 9.90 7.76 1.10
C LEU A 91 8.72 7.98 0.12
N THR A 92 8.35 6.94 -0.62
CA THR A 92 7.35 6.97 -1.68
C THR A 92 6.62 5.64 -1.77
N LEU A 93 5.38 5.62 -2.23
CA LEU A 93 4.75 4.38 -2.68
C LEU A 93 4.74 4.36 -4.20
N GLY A 94 5.05 3.19 -4.78
CA GLY A 94 5.15 2.97 -6.22
C GLY A 94 3.84 3.23 -6.98
N SER A 95 3.77 2.84 -8.24
CA SER A 95 2.59 3.15 -9.06
C SER A 95 1.31 2.52 -8.50
N PHE A 96 0.21 3.28 -8.57
CA PHE A 96 -1.10 2.87 -8.08
C PHE A 96 -2.02 2.52 -9.26
N PRO A 97 -2.40 1.25 -9.44
CA PRO A 97 -3.46 0.87 -10.35
C PRO A 97 -4.83 1.05 -9.68
N ILE A 98 -5.52 2.16 -9.95
CA ILE A 98 -6.88 2.38 -9.46
C ILE A 98 -7.86 1.72 -10.43
N ARG A 99 -8.53 0.66 -9.97
CA ARG A 99 -9.46 -0.13 -10.78
C ARG A 99 -10.90 0.29 -10.49
N PHE A 100 -11.68 0.46 -11.55
CA PHE A 100 -13.10 0.76 -11.46
C PHE A 100 -13.94 -0.43 -11.91
N PRO A 101 -15.17 -0.60 -11.39
CA PRO A 101 -16.11 -1.58 -11.92
C PRO A 101 -16.29 -1.37 -13.43
N ASN A 102 -15.93 -2.37 -14.21
CA ASN A 102 -16.08 -2.36 -15.66
C ASN A 102 -16.36 -3.77 -16.17
N LYS A 103 -17.10 -3.88 -17.27
CA LYS A 103 -17.35 -5.16 -17.96
C LYS A 103 -16.13 -5.61 -18.78
N GLU A 104 -15.28 -4.67 -19.20
CA GLU A 104 -14.04 -4.96 -19.92
C GLU A 104 -12.89 -5.27 -18.95
N GLN A 105 -12.05 -6.24 -19.31
CA GLN A 105 -10.88 -6.57 -18.52
C GLN A 105 -9.83 -5.46 -18.62
N ALA A 106 -9.27 -5.14 -17.46
CA ALA A 106 -8.17 -4.21 -17.31
C ALA A 106 -6.85 -4.87 -17.71
N ASN A 107 -6.27 -4.45 -18.84
CA ASN A 107 -4.92 -4.84 -19.26
C ASN A 107 -3.80 -4.31 -18.32
#